data_AF-A0A7D8V079-F1
#
_entry.id   AF-A0A7D8V079-F1
#
_cell.length_a   1.000
_cell.length_b   1.000
_cell.length_c   1.000
_cell.angle_alpha   90.00
_cell.angle_beta   90.00
_cell.angle_gamma   90.00
#
_symmetry.space_group_name_H-M   'P 1'
#
loop_
_entity.id
_entity.type
_entity.pdbx_description
1 polymer ?
#
loop_
_entity_poly.entity_id
_entity_poly.type
_entity_poly.pdbx_seq_one_letter_code
_entity_poly.pdbx_strand_id
1 'polypeptide(L)'
;MSALNLNSHPEDAAAEPEAGPSRPPHKTYYVPPAHTRLPPTAAPPTKHSRLVRGALLAQMASPNAASLADAAELVAPHVDGLDINCGCPQRWAYAEGIGCALLRKPELVADMVKTVHDRLGFGYPVSIKIRVDDDPRATETLVRNALAVGVSHITVHGRTRHQASTEPVSLPAIKFAVDLVGGQVPTVANGDLWELADAERMRRETGVNGTMAARGLLANPALFAGYTVTPQHAVENFVNLSTDYGFIFSLFHRHLAYMLEAHMYKPEKTYFNALASSAQVIDYLSGRGLDFVTPRKIPMWDATRGYSLLA
;
A
#
# COMPACT_ATOMS: atom_id res chain seq x y z
N MET A 1 -24.52 -25.15 -8.56
CA MET A 1 -23.57 -24.39 -7.73
C MET A 1 -24.06 -22.95 -7.67
N SER A 2 -24.10 -22.33 -6.49
CA SER A 2 -24.52 -20.93 -6.34
C SER A 2 -23.50 -19.99 -6.99
N ALA A 3 -23.97 -18.96 -7.70
CA ALA A 3 -23.11 -17.93 -8.26
C ALA A 3 -22.35 -17.19 -7.14
N LEU A 4 -21.11 -16.76 -7.42
CA LEU A 4 -20.42 -15.81 -6.54
C LEU A 4 -21.13 -14.47 -6.68
N ASN A 5 -21.88 -14.06 -5.65
CA ASN A 5 -22.53 -12.75 -5.67
C ASN A 5 -21.50 -11.65 -5.34
N LEU A 6 -20.76 -11.22 -6.36
CA LEU A 6 -19.74 -10.15 -6.29
C LEU A 6 -20.26 -8.82 -6.85
N ASN A 7 -21.57 -8.70 -7.08
CA ASN A 7 -22.21 -7.51 -7.63
C ASN A 7 -22.47 -6.50 -6.50
N SER A 8 -21.48 -5.68 -6.20
CA SER A 8 -21.65 -4.45 -5.42
C SER A 8 -21.13 -3.28 -6.24
N HIS A 9 -21.98 -2.68 -7.08
CA HIS A 9 -21.69 -1.36 -7.63
C HIS A 9 -22.12 -0.30 -6.58
N PRO A 10 -21.30 0.73 -6.30
CA PRO A 10 -21.70 1.84 -5.43
C PRO A 10 -22.85 2.71 -5.97
N GLU A 11 -23.38 2.42 -7.16
CA GLU A 11 -24.32 3.30 -7.88
C GLU A 11 -25.74 3.36 -7.28
N ASP A 12 -26.07 2.52 -6.29
CA ASP A 12 -27.41 2.52 -5.67
C ASP A 12 -27.56 3.48 -4.46
N ALA A 13 -26.57 4.35 -4.19
CA ALA A 13 -26.63 5.28 -3.06
C ALA A 13 -26.11 6.69 -3.39
N ALA A 14 -26.67 7.34 -4.42
CA ALA A 14 -26.49 8.77 -4.63
C ALA A 14 -27.73 9.55 -4.16
N ALA A 15 -27.74 9.94 -2.88
CA ALA A 15 -28.46 11.15 -2.46
C ALA A 15 -27.44 12.29 -2.46
N GLU A 16 -27.68 13.33 -3.27
CA GLU A 16 -26.83 14.52 -3.30
C GLU A 16 -26.81 15.19 -1.92
N PRO A 17 -25.65 15.39 -1.28
CA PRO A 17 -25.59 16.18 -0.06
C PRO A 17 -25.55 17.68 -0.41
N GLU A 18 -26.39 18.46 0.28
CA GLU A 18 -26.48 19.91 0.16
C GLU A 18 -25.11 20.60 0.38
N ALA A 19 -24.87 21.63 -0.43
CA ALA A 19 -23.63 22.39 -0.48
C ALA A 19 -23.39 23.23 0.80
N GLY A 20 -22.63 22.66 1.74
CA GLY A 20 -21.96 23.40 2.81
C GLY A 20 -20.67 24.10 2.34
N PRO A 21 -20.15 25.10 3.07
CA PRO A 21 -19.05 25.95 2.61
C PRO A 21 -17.77 25.15 2.29
N SER A 22 -17.22 25.43 1.11
CA SER A 22 -16.12 24.70 0.46
C SER A 22 -14.89 24.55 1.35
N ARG A 23 -14.63 23.32 1.82
CA ARG A 23 -13.31 22.91 2.32
C ARG A 23 -12.33 22.83 1.13
N PRO A 24 -11.04 23.20 1.32
CA PRO A 24 -10.07 23.15 0.24
C PRO A 24 -9.93 21.70 -0.28
N PRO A 25 -9.76 21.52 -1.60
CA PRO A 25 -9.61 20.20 -2.20
C PRO A 25 -8.41 19.47 -1.59
N HIS A 26 -8.54 18.14 -1.47
CA HIS A 26 -7.50 17.26 -0.95
C HIS A 26 -6.16 17.56 -1.66
N LYS A 27 -5.18 18.06 -0.91
CA LYS A 27 -3.81 18.26 -1.41
C LYS A 27 -3.16 16.89 -1.59
N THR A 28 -3.13 16.38 -2.82
CA THR A 28 -2.22 15.33 -3.25
C THR A 28 -0.85 15.97 -3.51
N TYR A 29 0.22 15.33 -3.05
CA TYR A 29 1.58 15.85 -3.23
C TYR A 29 2.02 15.68 -4.69
N TYR A 30 2.60 16.75 -5.24
CA TYR A 30 3.24 16.89 -6.57
C TYR A 30 2.32 17.23 -7.78
N VAL A 31 2.51 18.43 -8.35
CA VAL A 31 1.97 18.85 -9.65
C VAL A 31 3.15 19.00 -10.63
N PRO A 32 3.40 18.01 -11.52
CA PRO A 32 4.47 18.11 -12.50
C PRO A 32 4.13 19.04 -13.67
N PRO A 33 5.14 19.54 -14.41
CA PRO A 33 4.96 20.20 -15.70
C PRO A 33 4.20 19.31 -16.69
N ALA A 34 3.60 19.91 -17.72
CA ALA A 34 2.61 19.31 -18.63
C ALA A 34 3.04 18.09 -19.48
N HIS A 35 4.15 17.41 -19.17
CA HIS A 35 4.80 16.41 -20.02
C HIS A 35 5.20 15.09 -19.34
N THR A 36 4.46 14.59 -18.35
CA THR A 36 4.76 13.26 -17.72
C THR A 36 3.52 12.47 -17.25
N ARG A 37 3.33 11.20 -17.70
CA ARG A 37 2.43 10.15 -17.12
C ARG A 37 2.68 8.66 -17.53
N LEU A 38 2.51 7.73 -16.56
CA LEU A 38 2.51 6.22 -16.54
C LEU A 38 1.41 5.52 -17.34
N PRO A 39 1.57 4.24 -17.78
CA PRO A 39 0.40 3.41 -18.13
C PRO A 39 0.54 1.88 -17.89
N PRO A 40 -0.51 1.06 -18.15
CA PRO A 40 -0.83 0.67 -19.53
C PRO A 40 -2.26 1.05 -20.02
N THR A 41 -2.33 1.58 -21.24
CA THR A 41 -3.56 1.76 -22.03
C THR A 41 -3.67 0.63 -23.06
N ALA A 42 -4.89 0.26 -23.43
CA ALA A 42 -5.23 -0.84 -24.33
C ALA A 42 -4.83 -0.65 -25.82
N ALA A 43 -3.96 0.31 -26.16
CA ALA A 43 -3.50 0.58 -27.53
C ALA A 43 -2.00 0.97 -27.60
N PRO A 44 -1.28 0.58 -28.68
CA PRO A 44 0.18 0.64 -28.74
C PRO A 44 0.76 2.08 -28.85
N PRO A 45 1.93 2.35 -28.24
CA PRO A 45 2.60 3.65 -28.28
C PRO A 45 3.05 4.06 -29.69
N THR A 46 3.20 5.37 -29.92
CA THR A 46 3.61 5.94 -31.22
C THR A 46 5.09 6.33 -31.24
N LYS A 47 5.64 6.68 -32.42
CA LYS A 47 7.08 7.06 -32.58
C LYS A 47 7.54 8.30 -31.79
N HIS A 48 6.62 9.00 -31.10
CA HIS A 48 6.85 10.15 -30.23
C HIS A 48 6.59 9.87 -28.73
N SER A 49 6.39 8.61 -28.34
CA SER A 49 6.09 8.21 -26.96
C SER A 49 7.35 7.96 -26.10
N ARG A 50 7.35 8.32 -24.80
CA ARG A 50 8.29 7.80 -23.76
C ARG A 50 7.71 7.87 -22.33
N LEU A 51 7.85 6.82 -21.51
CA LEU A 51 7.72 6.93 -20.03
C LEU A 51 8.29 5.77 -19.17
N VAL A 52 8.70 6.05 -17.91
CA VAL A 52 9.57 5.19 -17.05
C VAL A 52 9.19 5.04 -15.54
N ARG A 53 8.40 5.91 -14.85
CA ARG A 53 8.30 5.94 -13.36
C ARG A 53 6.93 6.32 -12.72
N GLY A 54 6.57 5.61 -11.64
CA GLY A 54 5.29 5.31 -10.93
C GLY A 54 4.90 6.13 -9.68
N ALA A 55 4.20 5.45 -8.76
CA ALA A 55 4.16 5.75 -7.31
C ALA A 55 4.59 4.50 -6.49
N LEU A 56 5.56 3.76 -7.02
CA LEU A 56 6.07 2.50 -6.47
C LEU A 56 7.26 2.78 -5.56
N LEU A 57 7.16 2.39 -4.29
CA LEU A 57 8.27 2.46 -3.34
C LEU A 57 8.85 1.07 -3.13
N ALA A 58 10.16 0.91 -3.27
CA ALA A 58 10.84 -0.30 -2.87
C ALA A 58 11.10 -0.28 -1.36
N GLN A 59 10.40 -1.13 -0.60
CA GLN A 59 10.70 -1.28 0.83
C GLN A 59 11.83 -2.28 1.05
N MET A 60 12.88 -1.83 1.73
CA MET A 60 14.06 -2.64 2.04
C MET A 60 14.23 -2.80 3.55
N ALA A 61 14.76 -3.96 3.95
CA ALA A 61 15.28 -4.18 5.29
C ALA A 61 16.78 -4.44 5.17
N SER A 62 17.59 -3.60 5.80
CA SER A 62 19.05 -3.69 5.74
C SER A 62 19.64 -3.51 7.14
N PRO A 63 20.69 -4.27 7.51
CA PRO A 63 21.37 -4.10 8.79
C PRO A 63 22.39 -2.94 8.78
N ASN A 64 22.73 -2.39 7.62
CA ASN A 64 23.71 -1.30 7.49
C ASN A 64 23.43 -0.36 6.29
N ALA A 65 24.05 0.82 6.29
CA ALA A 65 23.85 1.85 5.26
C ALA A 65 24.46 1.49 3.90
N ALA A 66 25.64 0.86 3.89
CA ALA A 66 26.32 0.48 2.64
C ALA A 66 25.48 -0.49 1.80
N SER A 67 25.03 -1.61 2.38
CA SER A 67 24.20 -2.60 1.68
C SER A 67 22.83 -2.03 1.27
N LEU A 68 22.27 -1.11 2.05
CA LEU A 68 21.02 -0.43 1.68
C LEU A 68 21.23 0.44 0.44
N ALA A 69 22.31 1.22 0.40
CA ALA A 69 22.62 2.11 -0.71
C ALA A 69 22.98 1.34 -1.98
N ASP A 70 23.76 0.26 -1.87
CA ASP A 70 24.04 -0.65 -2.99
C ASP A 70 22.73 -1.19 -3.59
N ALA A 71 21.81 -1.66 -2.75
CA ALA A 71 20.50 -2.15 -3.20
C ALA A 71 19.64 -1.02 -3.79
N ALA A 72 19.67 0.18 -3.20
CA ALA A 72 18.93 1.34 -3.66
C ALA A 72 19.38 1.76 -5.06
N GLU A 73 20.68 1.79 -5.36
CA GLU A 73 21.20 2.11 -6.68
C GLU A 73 20.76 1.10 -7.75
N LEU A 74 20.73 -0.19 -7.40
CA LEU A 74 20.27 -1.24 -8.30
C LEU A 74 18.78 -1.11 -8.65
N VAL A 75 17.93 -0.79 -7.69
CA VAL A 75 16.48 -0.71 -7.91
C VAL A 75 15.99 0.67 -8.35
N ALA A 76 16.75 1.73 -8.08
CA ALA A 76 16.35 3.11 -8.34
C ALA A 76 15.82 3.33 -9.77
N PRO A 77 16.39 2.76 -10.85
CA PRO A 77 15.84 2.91 -12.20
C PRO A 77 14.41 2.40 -12.38
N HIS A 78 13.93 1.53 -11.48
CA HIS A 78 12.67 0.80 -11.60
C HIS A 78 11.59 1.23 -10.59
N VAL A 79 11.91 2.12 -9.65
CA VAL A 79 11.01 2.57 -8.59
C VAL A 79 11.10 4.10 -8.37
N ASP A 80 10.15 4.65 -7.63
CA ASP A 80 9.99 6.09 -7.42
C ASP A 80 10.58 6.58 -6.09
N GLY A 81 10.97 5.64 -5.24
CA GLY A 81 11.62 5.92 -3.98
C GLY A 81 11.95 4.64 -3.23
N LEU A 82 12.66 4.83 -2.13
CA LEU A 82 13.05 3.77 -1.21
C LEU A 82 12.30 3.96 0.11
N ASP A 83 11.84 2.87 0.72
CA ASP A 83 11.31 2.87 2.08
C ASP A 83 12.15 1.95 2.97
N ILE A 84 12.56 2.42 4.14
CA ILE A 84 13.34 1.62 5.09
C ILE A 84 12.37 0.99 6.10
N ASN A 85 12.38 -0.35 6.17
CA ASN A 85 11.57 -1.07 7.13
C ASN A 85 12.19 -1.01 8.54
N CYS A 86 11.62 -0.15 9.37
CA CYS A 86 11.96 0.03 10.78
C CYS A 86 10.83 -0.49 11.72
N GLY A 87 9.92 -1.32 11.19
CA GLY A 87 8.65 -1.67 11.87
C GLY A 87 8.28 -3.15 11.89
N CYS A 88 9.07 -4.04 11.27
CA CYS A 88 8.82 -5.48 11.31
C CYS A 88 9.08 -6.04 12.72
N PRO A 89 8.08 -6.68 13.38
CA PRO A 89 8.23 -7.19 14.74
C PRO A 89 8.79 -8.62 14.79
N GLN A 90 8.96 -9.27 13.64
CA GLN A 90 9.33 -10.68 13.55
C GLN A 90 10.62 -10.98 14.31
N ARG A 91 10.63 -12.10 15.04
CA ARG A 91 11.77 -12.47 15.90
C ARG A 91 13.07 -12.60 15.12
N TRP A 92 13.02 -13.24 13.95
CA TRP A 92 14.19 -13.40 13.08
C TRP A 92 14.70 -12.04 12.58
N ALA A 93 13.82 -11.14 12.14
CA ALA A 93 14.19 -9.82 11.65
C ALA A 93 14.85 -8.99 12.76
N TYR A 94 14.31 -9.06 13.97
CA TYR A 94 14.90 -8.37 15.12
C TYR A 94 16.29 -8.92 15.47
N ALA A 95 16.48 -10.25 15.40
CA ALA A 95 17.78 -10.88 15.68
C ALA A 95 18.85 -10.46 14.66
N GLU A 96 18.47 -10.27 13.40
CA GLU A 96 19.34 -9.72 12.33
C GLU A 96 19.56 -8.21 12.44
N GLY A 97 19.00 -7.54 13.46
CA GLY A 97 19.18 -6.12 13.67
C GLY A 97 18.40 -5.22 12.69
N ILE A 98 17.38 -5.75 12.02
CA ILE A 98 16.49 -5.05 11.08
C ILE A 98 15.06 -4.91 11.66
N GLY A 99 14.18 -4.18 10.97
CA GLY A 99 12.80 -3.98 11.42
C GLY A 99 12.75 -3.17 12.73
N CYS A 100 11.95 -3.61 13.71
CA CYS A 100 11.83 -2.93 15.00
C CYS A 100 13.15 -2.83 15.79
N ALA A 101 14.19 -3.60 15.45
CA ALA A 101 15.51 -3.43 16.09
C ALA A 101 16.11 -2.05 15.81
N LEU A 102 15.74 -1.42 14.68
CA LEU A 102 16.22 -0.09 14.29
C LEU A 102 15.65 1.03 15.18
N LEU A 103 14.56 0.80 15.93
CA LEU A 103 14.10 1.72 16.98
C LEU A 103 15.15 1.96 18.08
N ARG A 104 16.10 1.03 18.25
CA ARG A 104 17.21 1.14 19.20
C ARG A 104 18.51 1.67 18.56
N LYS A 105 18.48 1.99 17.26
CA LYS A 105 19.65 2.44 16.49
C LYS A 105 19.30 3.66 15.62
N PRO A 106 18.82 4.76 16.20
CA PRO A 106 18.36 5.92 15.43
C PRO A 106 19.47 6.60 14.63
N GLU A 107 20.73 6.54 15.10
CA GLU A 107 21.90 7.02 14.35
C GLU A 107 22.14 6.20 13.09
N LEU A 108 21.93 4.87 13.16
CA LEU A 108 22.07 3.99 12.00
C LEU A 108 21.00 4.28 10.95
N VAL A 109 19.76 4.55 11.36
CA VAL A 109 18.69 4.92 10.42
C VAL A 109 19.00 6.27 9.76
N ALA A 110 19.54 7.23 10.51
CA ALA A 110 20.00 8.50 9.94
C ALA A 110 21.14 8.29 8.93
N ASP A 111 22.12 7.46 9.27
CA ASP A 111 23.23 7.09 8.38
C ASP A 111 22.76 6.39 7.10
N MET A 112 21.77 5.49 7.21
CA MET A 112 21.12 4.84 6.07
C MET A 112 20.48 5.85 5.12
N VAL A 113 19.65 6.77 5.62
CA VAL A 113 18.99 7.79 4.79
C VAL A 113 20.02 8.71 4.14
N LYS A 114 20.99 9.19 4.92
CA LYS A 114 22.07 10.05 4.42
C LYS A 114 22.88 9.35 3.33
N THR A 115 23.28 8.08 3.53
CA THR A 115 24.08 7.34 2.56
C THR A 115 23.33 7.13 1.24
N VAL A 116 22.03 6.86 1.29
CA VAL A 116 21.21 6.76 0.07
C VAL A 116 21.14 8.11 -0.65
N HIS A 117 20.95 9.23 0.07
CA HIS A 117 20.99 10.56 -0.53
C HIS A 117 22.36 10.94 -1.09
N ASP A 118 23.45 10.56 -0.42
CA ASP A 118 24.81 10.83 -0.89
C ASP A 118 25.09 10.12 -2.24
N ARG A 119 24.46 8.97 -2.49
CA ARG A 119 24.61 8.21 -3.75
C ARG A 119 23.61 8.58 -4.84
N LEU A 120 22.33 8.74 -4.50
CA LEU A 120 21.24 8.95 -5.45
C LEU A 120 20.79 10.41 -5.58
N GLY A 121 21.32 11.29 -4.72
CA GLY A 121 20.93 12.69 -4.62
C GLY A 121 19.73 12.93 -3.69
N PHE A 122 19.66 14.13 -3.12
CA PHE A 122 18.55 14.58 -2.25
C PHE A 122 17.19 14.64 -2.96
N GLY A 123 17.16 14.65 -4.30
CA GLY A 123 15.92 14.60 -5.07
C GLY A 123 15.26 13.22 -5.11
N TYR A 124 15.98 12.14 -4.74
CA TYR A 124 15.43 10.79 -4.70
C TYR A 124 14.72 10.53 -3.36
N PRO A 125 13.40 10.21 -3.34
CA PRO A 125 12.67 10.04 -2.10
C PRO A 125 13.13 8.83 -1.28
N VAL A 126 13.39 9.07 0.01
CA VAL A 126 13.74 8.03 1.00
C VAL A 126 12.81 8.18 2.20
N SER A 127 11.95 7.19 2.44
CA SER A 127 11.02 7.16 3.57
C SER A 127 11.39 6.11 4.59
N ILE A 128 10.76 6.19 5.77
CA ILE A 128 10.84 5.13 6.77
C ILE A 128 9.44 4.69 7.19
N LYS A 129 9.30 3.40 7.46
CA LYS A 129 8.11 2.83 8.09
C LYS A 129 8.44 2.28 9.46
N ILE A 130 7.84 2.87 10.50
CA ILE A 130 8.10 2.54 11.90
C ILE A 130 6.88 1.90 12.57
N ARG A 131 7.14 1.22 13.69
CA ARG A 131 6.17 1.03 14.78
C ARG A 131 6.49 2.04 15.88
N VAL A 132 5.50 2.41 16.68
CA VAL A 132 5.73 3.12 17.94
C VAL A 132 6.40 2.20 18.95
N ASP A 133 7.05 2.76 19.95
CA ASP A 133 7.71 2.02 21.03
C ASP A 133 7.03 2.26 22.38
N ASP A 134 7.15 1.31 23.31
CA ASP A 134 6.65 1.47 24.68
C ASP A 134 7.37 2.61 25.43
N ASP A 135 8.63 2.90 25.07
CA ASP A 135 9.33 4.13 25.48
C ASP A 135 9.13 5.23 24.41
N PRO A 136 8.35 6.29 24.69
CA PRO A 136 8.13 7.38 23.74
C PRO A 136 9.43 8.06 23.28
N ARG A 137 10.48 8.06 24.12
CA ARG A 137 11.77 8.67 23.80
C ARG A 137 12.48 7.95 22.65
N ALA A 138 12.31 6.64 22.54
CA ALA A 138 12.89 5.88 21.43
C ALA A 138 12.22 6.24 20.10
N THR A 139 10.89 6.38 20.10
CA THR A 139 10.13 6.85 18.93
C THR A 139 10.54 8.28 18.57
N GLU A 140 10.63 9.17 19.56
CA GLU A 140 11.05 10.55 19.37
C GLU A 140 12.45 10.67 18.78
N THR A 141 13.43 9.98 19.35
CA THR A 141 14.82 10.03 18.91
C THR A 141 14.94 9.54 17.46
N LEU A 142 14.28 8.44 17.11
CA LEU A 142 14.28 7.93 15.74
C LEU A 142 13.68 8.94 14.75
N VAL A 143 12.51 9.51 15.08
CA VAL A 143 11.83 10.50 14.22
C VAL A 143 12.70 11.75 14.03
N ARG A 144 13.26 12.31 15.12
CA ARG A 144 14.12 13.49 15.05
C ARG A 144 15.39 13.25 14.22
N ASN A 145 16.04 12.11 14.41
CA ASN A 145 17.23 11.74 13.64
C ASN A 145 16.92 11.59 12.15
N ALA A 146 15.80 10.96 11.79
CA ALA A 146 15.38 10.82 10.40
C ALA A 146 15.05 12.16 9.73
N LEU A 147 14.40 13.08 10.45
CA LEU A 147 14.12 14.44 9.96
C LEU A 147 15.40 15.24 9.71
N ALA A 148 16.38 15.13 10.62
CA ALA A 148 17.65 15.85 10.52
C ALA A 148 18.46 15.50 9.26
N VAL A 149 18.23 14.31 8.69
CA VAL A 149 18.91 13.85 7.46
C VAL A 149 18.03 13.90 6.21
N GLY A 150 16.83 14.49 6.30
CA GLY A 150 15.99 14.75 5.13
C GLY A 150 15.09 13.60 4.67
N VAL A 151 14.64 12.72 5.58
CA VAL A 151 13.62 11.70 5.25
C VAL A 151 12.42 12.33 4.53
N SER A 152 11.90 11.68 3.49
CA SER A 152 10.87 12.27 2.62
C SER A 152 9.45 12.13 3.16
N HIS A 153 9.15 11.06 3.91
CA HIS A 153 7.92 10.91 4.69
C HIS A 153 8.10 9.81 5.75
N ILE A 154 7.23 9.79 6.75
CA ILE A 154 7.25 8.78 7.81
C ILE A 154 5.91 8.05 7.87
N THR A 155 5.94 6.73 7.69
CA THR A 155 4.78 5.86 7.93
C THR A 155 4.82 5.31 9.35
N VAL A 156 3.76 5.51 10.12
CA VAL A 156 3.67 5.12 11.54
C VAL A 156 2.59 4.05 11.72
N HIS A 157 3.00 2.89 12.21
CA HIS A 157 2.08 1.90 12.73
C HIS A 157 1.88 2.10 14.23
N GLY A 158 0.64 2.36 14.65
CA GLY A 158 0.29 2.70 16.04
C GLY A 158 0.29 1.52 17.00
N ARG A 159 1.01 0.44 16.72
CA ARG A 159 1.24 -0.65 17.68
C ARG A 159 2.71 -0.78 17.99
N THR A 160 3.02 -1.21 19.20
CA THR A 160 4.39 -1.56 19.59
C THR A 160 4.79 -2.91 19.02
N ARG A 161 6.08 -3.26 19.13
CA ARG A 161 6.60 -4.54 18.62
C ARG A 161 5.86 -5.75 19.22
N HIS A 162 5.53 -5.68 20.51
CA HIS A 162 4.98 -6.79 21.27
C HIS A 162 3.46 -6.93 21.17
N GLN A 163 2.79 -5.90 20.63
CA GLN A 163 1.35 -5.93 20.43
C GLN A 163 0.96 -6.81 19.23
N ALA A 164 0.02 -7.71 19.48
CA ALA A 164 -0.53 -8.61 18.49
C ALA A 164 -1.41 -7.85 17.49
N SER A 165 -1.61 -8.44 16.30
CA SER A 165 -2.46 -7.82 15.27
C SER A 165 -3.96 -7.84 15.61
N THR A 166 -4.35 -8.57 16.67
CA THR A 166 -5.70 -8.62 17.24
C THR A 166 -5.97 -7.48 18.23
N GLU A 167 -4.93 -6.88 18.79
CA GLU A 167 -5.07 -5.68 19.62
C GLU A 167 -5.34 -4.47 18.73
N PRO A 168 -6.13 -3.48 19.17
CA PRO A 168 -6.43 -2.28 18.38
C PRO A 168 -5.18 -1.43 18.15
N VAL A 169 -5.12 -0.75 17.01
CA VAL A 169 -4.11 0.29 16.73
C VAL A 169 -4.33 1.51 17.65
N SER A 170 -3.26 2.06 18.22
CA SER A 170 -3.31 3.28 19.03
C SER A 170 -3.28 4.53 18.17
N LEU A 171 -4.43 5.19 18.03
CA LEU A 171 -4.52 6.52 17.40
C LEU A 171 -3.77 7.60 18.19
N PRO A 172 -3.80 7.61 19.55
CA PRO A 172 -2.97 8.54 20.32
C PRO A 172 -1.48 8.40 20.04
N ALA A 173 -0.97 7.18 19.86
CA ALA A 173 0.44 6.96 19.55
C ALA A 173 0.82 7.43 18.13
N ILE A 174 -0.09 7.27 17.16
CA ILE A 174 0.08 7.86 15.82
C ILE A 174 0.08 9.39 15.92
N LYS A 175 -0.88 9.98 16.63
CA LYS A 175 -0.96 11.43 16.84
C LYS A 175 0.32 11.97 17.50
N PHE A 176 0.86 11.27 18.50
CA PHE A 176 2.14 11.62 19.12
C PHE A 176 3.26 11.71 18.07
N ALA A 177 3.38 10.72 17.19
CA ALA A 177 4.37 10.75 16.11
C ALA A 177 4.12 11.88 15.09
N VAL A 178 2.86 12.20 14.78
CA VAL A 178 2.50 13.36 13.92
C VAL A 178 2.96 14.66 14.56
N ASP A 179 2.68 14.84 15.85
CA ASP A 179 3.06 16.04 16.60
C ASP A 179 4.60 16.19 16.67
N LEU A 180 5.33 15.08 16.82
CA LEU A 180 6.81 15.07 16.76
C LEU A 180 7.36 15.52 15.40
N VAL A 181 6.73 15.10 14.30
CA VAL A 181 7.13 15.51 12.94
C VAL A 181 6.89 16.99 12.71
N GLY A 182 5.83 17.56 13.32
CA GLY A 182 5.57 19.00 13.30
C GLY A 182 5.33 19.56 11.89
N GLY A 183 4.86 18.72 10.97
CA GLY A 183 4.58 19.10 9.58
C GLY A 183 5.81 19.31 8.68
N GLN A 184 7.01 18.97 9.15
CA GLN A 184 8.24 19.06 8.33
C GLN A 184 8.18 18.17 7.09
N VAL A 185 7.60 16.98 7.24
CA VAL A 185 7.40 16.00 6.17
C VAL A 185 6.02 15.35 6.29
N PRO A 186 5.46 14.77 5.22
CA PRO A 186 4.20 14.05 5.30
C PRO A 186 4.27 12.86 6.28
N THR A 187 3.18 12.63 6.99
CA THR A 187 2.99 11.47 7.88
C THR A 187 1.88 10.57 7.35
N VAL A 188 2.11 9.27 7.41
CA VAL A 188 1.18 8.25 6.92
C VAL A 188 0.81 7.31 8.06
N ALA A 189 -0.48 7.19 8.39
CA ALA A 189 -0.92 6.24 9.40
C ALA A 189 -1.08 4.83 8.82
N ASN A 190 -0.71 3.81 9.60
CA ASN A 190 -0.91 2.41 9.25
C ASN A 190 -1.51 1.63 10.42
N GLY A 191 -2.49 0.78 10.11
CA GLY A 191 -3.13 -0.13 11.08
C GLY A 191 -4.64 -0.02 11.06
N ASP A 192 -5.32 -1.16 11.03
CA ASP A 192 -6.79 -1.31 11.15
C ASP A 192 -7.60 -0.46 10.16
N LEU A 193 -7.16 -0.46 8.91
CA LEU A 193 -7.90 0.08 7.78
C LEU A 193 -8.52 -1.07 6.99
N TRP A 194 -9.84 -1.20 7.06
CA TRP A 194 -10.64 -2.23 6.39
C TRP A 194 -11.60 -1.62 5.36
N GLU A 195 -11.98 -0.35 5.53
CA GLU A 195 -12.81 0.41 4.61
C GLU A 195 -12.31 1.85 4.44
N LEU A 196 -12.82 2.57 3.43
CA LEU A 196 -12.44 3.96 3.18
C LEU A 196 -12.77 4.88 4.37
N ALA A 197 -13.89 4.64 5.07
CA ALA A 197 -14.29 5.39 6.25
C ALA A 197 -13.27 5.27 7.42
N ASP A 198 -12.55 4.14 7.54
CA ASP A 198 -11.48 4.00 8.52
C ASP A 198 -10.33 4.98 8.23
N ALA A 199 -9.99 5.17 6.95
CA ALA A 199 -8.93 6.09 6.54
C ALA A 199 -9.31 7.55 6.86
N GLU A 200 -10.57 7.92 6.62
CA GLU A 200 -11.09 9.24 6.94
C GLU A 200 -11.12 9.49 8.45
N ARG A 201 -11.58 8.51 9.22
CA ARG A 201 -11.54 8.55 10.70
C ARG A 201 -10.12 8.72 11.20
N MET A 202 -9.19 7.91 10.70
CA MET A 202 -7.78 7.96 11.09
C MET A 202 -7.16 9.32 10.83
N ARG A 203 -7.41 9.90 9.65
CA ARG A 203 -6.97 11.26 9.30
C ARG A 203 -7.56 12.31 10.23
N ARG A 204 -8.87 12.26 10.50
CA ARG A 204 -9.56 13.22 11.37
C ARG A 204 -9.04 13.21 12.80
N GLU A 205 -8.76 12.03 13.35
CA GLU A 205 -8.37 11.87 14.76
C GLU A 205 -6.88 12.09 15.01
N THR A 206 -6.02 11.79 14.02
CA THR A 206 -4.56 11.84 14.21
C THR A 206 -3.87 12.99 13.50
N GLY A 207 -4.52 13.60 12.50
CA GLY A 207 -3.94 14.68 11.70
C GLY A 207 -2.95 14.23 10.62
N VAL A 208 -2.83 12.92 10.35
CA VAL A 208 -1.94 12.41 9.30
C VAL A 208 -2.26 12.95 7.90
N ASN A 209 -1.24 13.01 7.06
CA ASN A 209 -1.36 13.45 5.66
C ASN A 209 -1.88 12.34 4.73
N GLY A 210 -1.65 11.08 5.09
CA GLY A 210 -2.10 9.90 4.35
C GLY A 210 -2.34 8.69 5.22
N THR A 211 -2.84 7.62 4.62
CA THR A 211 -3.08 6.34 5.28
C THR A 211 -2.57 5.18 4.42
N MET A 212 -2.16 4.09 5.06
CA MET A 212 -1.62 2.89 4.42
C MET A 212 -2.39 1.67 4.94
N ALA A 213 -3.08 0.96 4.04
CA ALA A 213 -3.77 -0.29 4.35
C ALA A 213 -2.88 -1.49 3.99
N ALA A 214 -3.10 -2.62 4.67
CA ALA A 214 -2.41 -3.88 4.38
C ALA A 214 -3.40 -5.05 4.35
N ARG A 215 -3.86 -5.52 5.52
CA ARG A 215 -4.85 -6.61 5.61
C ARG A 215 -6.17 -6.27 4.89
N GLY A 216 -6.63 -5.03 5.01
CA GLY A 216 -7.81 -4.56 4.26
C GLY A 216 -7.65 -4.72 2.74
N LEU A 217 -6.47 -4.45 2.18
CA LEU A 217 -6.21 -4.63 0.75
C LEU A 217 -6.04 -6.10 0.33
N LEU A 218 -5.63 -6.99 1.23
CA LEU A 218 -5.65 -8.44 0.96
C LEU A 218 -7.10 -8.93 0.86
N ALA A 219 -7.97 -8.46 1.75
CA ALA A 219 -9.39 -8.82 1.76
C ALA A 219 -10.18 -8.15 0.63
N ASN A 220 -9.85 -6.89 0.31
CA ASN A 220 -10.48 -6.08 -0.72
C ASN A 220 -9.48 -5.12 -1.39
N PRO A 221 -8.91 -5.46 -2.56
CA PRO A 221 -7.98 -4.59 -3.29
C PRO A 221 -8.64 -3.29 -3.80
N ALA A 222 -9.97 -3.22 -3.86
CA ALA A 222 -10.72 -2.04 -4.29
C ALA A 222 -11.14 -1.12 -3.12
N LEU A 223 -10.62 -1.33 -1.91
CA LEU A 223 -10.93 -0.55 -0.70
C LEU A 223 -10.85 0.97 -0.94
N PHE A 224 -9.77 1.44 -1.56
CA PHE A 224 -9.57 2.87 -1.81
C PHE A 224 -10.45 3.45 -2.93
N ALA A 225 -11.09 2.60 -3.72
CA ALA A 225 -12.12 3.01 -4.68
C ALA A 225 -13.53 3.09 -4.04
N GLY A 226 -13.63 2.92 -2.72
CA GLY A 226 -14.89 3.05 -1.97
C GLY A 226 -15.70 1.76 -1.87
N TYR A 227 -15.20 0.65 -2.40
CA TYR A 227 -15.88 -0.65 -2.26
C TYR A 227 -15.74 -1.19 -0.84
N THR A 228 -16.83 -1.71 -0.28
CA THR A 228 -16.84 -2.38 1.03
C THR A 228 -16.49 -3.86 0.95
N VAL A 229 -16.61 -4.46 -0.24
CA VAL A 229 -16.23 -5.85 -0.56
C VAL A 229 -15.50 -5.91 -1.89
N THR A 230 -14.74 -6.99 -2.16
CA THR A 230 -14.05 -7.16 -3.45
C THR A 230 -15.06 -7.25 -4.60
N PRO A 231 -15.07 -6.30 -5.55
CA PRO A 231 -15.95 -6.38 -6.70
C PRO A 231 -15.43 -7.41 -7.72
N GLN A 232 -16.34 -7.95 -8.53
CA GLN A 232 -16.03 -8.96 -9.54
C GLN A 232 -14.85 -8.56 -10.45
N HIS A 233 -14.88 -7.34 -10.99
CA HIS A 233 -13.85 -6.86 -11.91
C HIS A 233 -12.45 -6.80 -11.28
N ALA A 234 -12.34 -6.63 -9.95
CA ALA A 234 -11.05 -6.65 -9.27
C ALA A 234 -10.46 -8.07 -9.22
N VAL A 235 -11.30 -9.09 -9.07
CA VAL A 235 -10.90 -10.50 -9.16
C VAL A 235 -10.48 -10.84 -10.59
N GLU A 236 -11.27 -10.44 -11.59
CA GLU A 236 -10.95 -10.61 -13.02
C GLU A 236 -9.61 -9.97 -13.37
N ASN A 237 -9.39 -8.72 -12.96
CA ASN A 237 -8.12 -8.01 -13.16
C ASN A 237 -6.94 -8.73 -12.51
N PHE A 238 -7.09 -9.18 -11.26
CA PHE A 238 -6.03 -9.87 -10.56
C PHE A 238 -5.66 -11.18 -11.27
N VAL A 239 -6.65 -11.94 -11.75
CA VAL A 239 -6.42 -13.19 -12.49
C VAL A 239 -5.69 -12.92 -13.79
N ASN A 240 -6.16 -11.96 -14.59
CA ASN A 240 -5.55 -11.63 -15.88
C ASN A 240 -4.11 -11.13 -15.72
N LEU A 241 -3.86 -10.21 -14.79
CA LEU A 241 -2.50 -9.76 -14.49
C LEU A 241 -1.61 -10.91 -14.00
N SER A 242 -2.15 -11.80 -13.18
CA SER A 242 -1.40 -12.95 -12.68
C SER A 242 -1.01 -13.92 -13.79
N THR A 243 -1.89 -14.14 -14.78
CA THR A 243 -1.59 -15.01 -15.92
C THR A 243 -0.61 -14.35 -16.90
N ASP A 244 -0.80 -13.06 -17.18
CA ASP A 244 0.02 -12.31 -18.13
C ASP A 244 1.49 -12.22 -17.68
N TYR A 245 1.71 -12.03 -16.38
CA TYR A 245 3.05 -11.89 -15.79
C TYR A 245 3.60 -13.18 -15.17
N GLY A 246 2.87 -14.31 -15.25
CA GLY A 246 3.35 -15.60 -14.74
C GLY A 246 3.50 -15.64 -13.21
N PHE A 247 2.48 -15.16 -12.48
CA PHE A 247 2.51 -15.09 -11.03
C PHE A 247 2.53 -16.49 -10.39
N ILE A 248 3.33 -16.66 -9.34
CA ILE A 248 3.52 -17.97 -8.72
C ILE A 248 2.23 -18.48 -8.07
N PHE A 249 1.90 -19.74 -8.34
CA PHE A 249 0.61 -20.34 -7.97
C PHE A 249 0.27 -20.18 -6.48
N SER A 250 1.24 -20.40 -5.58
CA SER A 250 1.02 -20.31 -4.13
C SER A 250 0.59 -18.91 -3.68
N LEU A 251 1.11 -17.85 -4.30
CA LEU A 251 0.69 -16.48 -4.02
C LEU A 251 -0.62 -16.14 -4.73
N PHE A 252 -0.75 -16.50 -6.01
CA PHE A 252 -1.97 -16.34 -6.79
C PHE A 252 -3.19 -16.89 -6.04
N HIS A 253 -3.09 -18.16 -5.61
CA HIS A 253 -4.15 -18.86 -4.90
C HIS A 253 -4.45 -18.24 -3.54
N ARG A 254 -3.41 -17.88 -2.77
CA ARG A 254 -3.56 -17.25 -1.45
C ARG A 254 -4.21 -15.87 -1.53
N HIS A 255 -3.87 -15.05 -2.53
CA HIS A 255 -4.48 -13.75 -2.73
C HIS A 255 -5.97 -13.87 -3.09
N LEU A 256 -6.32 -14.79 -3.99
CA LEU A 256 -7.72 -15.07 -4.30
C LEU A 256 -8.49 -15.60 -3.08
N ALA A 257 -7.86 -16.45 -2.26
CA ALA A 257 -8.48 -16.92 -1.02
C ALA A 257 -8.83 -15.77 -0.08
N TYR A 258 -7.96 -14.75 0.06
CA TYR A 258 -8.28 -13.55 0.84
C TYR A 258 -9.40 -12.72 0.20
N MET A 259 -9.32 -12.45 -1.11
CA MET A 259 -10.31 -11.63 -1.83
C MET A 259 -11.72 -12.22 -1.76
N LEU A 260 -11.84 -13.55 -1.77
CA LEU A 260 -13.09 -14.28 -1.83
C LEU A 260 -13.56 -14.79 -0.46
N GLU A 261 -12.80 -14.56 0.62
CA GLU A 261 -13.05 -15.16 1.93
C GLU A 261 -14.47 -14.87 2.47
N ALA A 262 -14.95 -13.64 2.26
CA ALA A 262 -16.28 -13.20 2.70
C ALA A 262 -17.42 -13.80 1.87
N HIS A 263 -17.13 -14.31 0.67
CA HIS A 263 -18.11 -14.80 -0.30
C HIS A 263 -18.21 -16.33 -0.37
N MET A 264 -17.41 -17.05 0.43
CA MET A 264 -17.41 -18.51 0.48
C MET A 264 -17.86 -19.03 1.84
N TYR A 265 -18.71 -20.05 1.86
CA TYR A 265 -19.00 -20.78 3.09
C TYR A 265 -17.92 -21.84 3.38
N LYS A 266 -17.89 -22.39 4.61
CA LYS A 266 -16.76 -23.21 5.09
C LYS A 266 -16.39 -24.40 4.16
N PRO A 267 -17.33 -25.25 3.72
CA PRO A 267 -17.06 -26.27 2.70
C PRO A 267 -16.44 -25.75 1.40
N GLU A 268 -16.89 -24.60 0.88
CA GLU A 268 -16.29 -24.00 -0.32
C GLU A 268 -14.86 -23.54 -0.08
N LYS A 269 -14.57 -22.94 1.07
CA LYS A 269 -13.20 -22.58 1.44
C LYS A 269 -12.29 -23.81 1.43
N THR A 270 -12.76 -24.93 2.01
CA THR A 270 -12.01 -26.19 2.01
C THR A 270 -11.75 -26.69 0.59
N TYR A 271 -12.78 -26.69 -0.27
CA TYR A 271 -12.66 -27.11 -1.67
C TYR A 271 -11.71 -26.19 -2.45
N PHE A 272 -11.89 -24.88 -2.35
CA PHE A 272 -11.06 -23.89 -3.01
C PHE A 272 -9.60 -24.02 -2.59
N ASN A 273 -9.33 -24.23 -1.30
CA ASN A 273 -7.98 -24.41 -0.77
C ASN A 273 -7.31 -25.73 -1.22
N ALA A 274 -8.08 -26.70 -1.71
CA ALA A 274 -7.56 -27.97 -2.23
C ALA A 274 -7.18 -27.91 -3.72
N LEU A 275 -7.51 -26.82 -4.43
CA LEU A 275 -7.11 -26.62 -5.83
C LEU A 275 -5.58 -26.52 -5.91
N ALA A 276 -4.99 -27.17 -6.91
CA ALA A 276 -3.54 -27.40 -7.00
C ALA A 276 -2.87 -26.67 -8.17
N SER A 277 -3.62 -25.92 -8.97
CA SER A 277 -3.07 -25.17 -10.10
C SER A 277 -3.89 -23.93 -10.44
N SER A 278 -3.27 -22.96 -11.12
CA SER A 278 -3.96 -21.75 -11.58
C SER A 278 -5.11 -22.08 -12.53
N ALA A 279 -4.97 -23.10 -13.38
CA ALA A 279 -6.02 -23.57 -14.29
C ALA A 279 -7.27 -24.03 -13.53
N GLN A 280 -7.10 -24.88 -12.51
CA GLN A 280 -8.23 -25.35 -11.69
C GLN A 280 -8.93 -24.21 -10.94
N VAL A 281 -8.18 -23.20 -10.51
CA VAL A 281 -8.75 -21.99 -9.87
C VAL A 281 -9.53 -21.16 -10.88
N ILE A 282 -9.01 -20.97 -12.10
CA ILE A 282 -9.70 -20.27 -13.17
C ILE A 282 -10.99 -21.00 -13.54
N ASP A 283 -10.94 -22.32 -13.75
CA ASP A 283 -12.12 -23.15 -14.02
C ASP A 283 -13.17 -23.04 -12.91
N TYR A 284 -12.73 -23.07 -11.65
CA TYR A 284 -13.60 -22.88 -10.48
C TYR A 284 -14.33 -21.54 -10.49
N LEU A 285 -13.63 -20.46 -10.84
CA LEU A 285 -14.17 -19.10 -10.89
C LEU A 285 -15.07 -18.89 -12.12
N SER A 286 -14.67 -19.41 -13.28
CA SER A 286 -15.48 -19.36 -14.50
C SER A 286 -16.80 -20.12 -14.33
N GLY A 287 -16.77 -21.28 -13.68
CA GLY A 287 -17.98 -22.03 -13.32
C GLY A 287 -18.93 -21.28 -12.35
N ARG A 288 -18.50 -20.14 -11.81
CA ARG A 288 -19.27 -19.26 -10.90
C ARG A 288 -19.62 -17.91 -11.50
N GLY A 289 -19.40 -17.72 -12.81
CA GLY A 289 -19.84 -16.54 -13.56
C GLY A 289 -18.79 -15.44 -13.74
N LEU A 290 -17.52 -15.69 -13.41
CA LEU A 290 -16.43 -14.78 -13.77
C LEU A 290 -15.98 -15.04 -15.22
N ASP A 291 -15.78 -13.98 -15.98
CA ASP A 291 -15.32 -14.05 -17.37
C ASP A 291 -13.89 -13.52 -17.47
N PHE A 292 -12.98 -14.41 -17.90
CA PHE A 292 -11.57 -14.09 -18.17
C PHE A 292 -11.24 -14.17 -19.66
N VAL A 293 -12.19 -14.58 -20.51
CA VAL A 293 -11.99 -14.81 -21.95
C VAL A 293 -12.22 -13.52 -22.73
N THR A 294 -13.17 -12.70 -22.29
CA THR A 294 -13.40 -11.38 -22.89
C THR A 294 -12.46 -10.37 -22.23
N PRO A 295 -11.48 -9.77 -22.96
CA PRO A 295 -10.74 -8.63 -22.44
C PRO A 295 -11.74 -7.48 -22.25
N ARG A 296 -12.26 -7.34 -21.03
CA ARG A 296 -13.06 -6.18 -20.67
C ARG A 296 -12.11 -4.98 -20.76
N LYS A 297 -12.49 -3.98 -21.55
CA LYS A 297 -11.90 -2.63 -21.45
C LYS A 297 -12.28 -2.09 -20.08
N ILE A 298 -11.56 -2.48 -19.05
CA ILE A 298 -11.84 -2.03 -17.70
C ILE A 298 -11.22 -0.65 -17.59
N PRO A 299 -12.02 0.38 -17.27
CA PRO A 299 -11.49 1.67 -16.88
C PRO A 299 -10.51 1.48 -15.73
N MET A 300 -9.22 1.67 -15.98
CA MET A 300 -8.27 1.70 -14.88
C MET A 300 -8.52 3.00 -14.12
N TRP A 301 -8.80 2.88 -12.83
CA TRP A 301 -9.00 4.05 -11.98
C TRP A 301 -7.68 4.81 -11.87
N ASP A 302 -7.67 6.02 -12.41
CA ASP A 302 -6.49 6.88 -12.37
C ASP A 302 -6.49 7.65 -11.04
N ALA A 303 -5.70 7.14 -10.08
CA ALA A 303 -5.51 7.76 -8.77
C ALA A 303 -4.98 9.21 -8.84
N THR A 304 -4.41 9.63 -9.97
CA THR A 304 -3.97 11.01 -10.20
C THR A 304 -5.08 11.93 -10.73
N ARG A 305 -6.19 11.38 -11.22
CA ARG A 305 -7.33 12.15 -11.76
C ARG A 305 -8.62 12.01 -10.93
N GLY A 306 -8.75 10.97 -10.11
CA GLY A 306 -9.91 10.80 -9.22
C GLY A 306 -11.19 10.34 -9.94
N TYR A 307 -11.10 9.73 -11.11
CA TYR A 307 -12.23 9.10 -11.80
C TYR A 307 -11.82 7.98 -12.77
N SER A 308 -12.82 7.18 -13.14
CA SER A 308 -12.77 6.03 -14.05
C SER A 308 -12.44 6.46 -15.49
N LEU A 309 -11.38 5.90 -16.10
CA LEU A 309 -11.05 6.11 -17.52
C LEU A 309 -11.97 5.25 -18.41
N LEU A 310 -13.16 5.74 -18.72
CA LEU A 310 -13.97 5.14 -19.80
C LEU A 310 -13.18 5.18 -21.12
N ALA A 311 -13.11 4.03 -21.80
CA ALA A 311 -12.55 3.85 -23.15
C ALA A 311 -13.41 2.88 -23.98
#